data_AF-A0A535I3Q4-F1
#
_entry.id   AF-A0A535I3Q4-F1
#
_cell.length_a   1.000
_cell.length_b   1.000
_cell.length_c   1.000
_cell.angle_alpha   90.00
_cell.angle_beta   90.00
_cell.angle_gamma   90.00
#
_symmetry.space_group_name_H-M   'P 1'
#
loop_
_entity.id
_entity.type
_entity.pdbx_description
1 polymer ?
#
loop_
_entity_poly.entity_id
_entity_poly.type
_entity_poly.pdbx_seq_one_letter_code
_entity_poly.pdbx_strand_id
1 'polypeptide(L)'
;MSEASTRSGTVLTEGFRGGAILGAFAAVFAVLGLTPSLSWIPEAPLLAIAGVVPAAIILIVGYRSYTATRDTVSGLISGATAGALGGLVGGLAYVAYGKSPVNIVAGLLSGAIAGGLFGQIGAVAAHRRTT
;
A
#
# COMPACT_ATOMS: atom_id res chain seq x y z
N MET A 1 28.07 -5.51 -12.48
CA MET A 1 26.87 -5.11 -11.72
C MET A 1 26.86 -5.88 -10.41
N SER A 2 26.90 -5.20 -9.26
CA SER A 2 27.00 -5.83 -7.93
C SER A 2 25.67 -6.45 -7.50
N GLU A 3 25.67 -7.60 -6.82
CA GLU A 3 24.48 -8.29 -6.28
C GLU A 3 23.53 -7.37 -5.49
N ALA A 4 24.08 -6.34 -4.84
CA ALA A 4 23.32 -5.34 -4.10
C ALA A 4 22.34 -4.55 -5.02
N SER A 5 22.74 -4.26 -6.26
CA SER A 5 21.91 -3.55 -7.23
C SER A 5 20.68 -4.38 -7.64
N THR A 6 20.86 -5.70 -7.82
CA THR A 6 19.79 -6.62 -8.20
C THR A 6 18.76 -6.80 -7.09
N ARG A 7 19.21 -6.86 -5.83
CA ARG A 7 18.31 -6.92 -4.66
C ARG A 7 17.47 -5.67 -4.54
N SER A 8 18.09 -4.48 -4.61
CA SER A 8 17.36 -3.20 -4.56
C SER A 8 16.33 -3.07 -5.68
N GLY A 9 16.68 -3.48 -6.90
CA GLY A 9 15.73 -3.48 -8.03
C GLY A 9 14.51 -4.37 -7.78
N THR A 10 14.70 -5.53 -7.16
CA THR A 10 13.60 -6.47 -6.85
C THR A 10 12.66 -5.91 -5.79
N VAL A 11 13.21 -5.30 -4.73
CA VAL A 11 12.43 -4.69 -3.64
C VAL A 11 11.57 -3.54 -4.16
N LEU A 12 12.15 -2.64 -4.96
CA LEU A 12 11.42 -1.53 -5.57
C LEU A 12 10.36 -2.03 -6.55
N THR A 13 10.67 -3.04 -7.36
CA THR A 13 9.69 -3.59 -8.32
C THR A 13 8.46 -4.16 -7.61
N GLU A 14 8.64 -4.92 -6.53
CA GLU A 14 7.51 -5.44 -5.75
C GLU A 14 6.73 -4.32 -5.04
N GLY A 15 7.43 -3.30 -4.53
CA GLY A 15 6.80 -2.10 -3.97
C GLY A 15 5.95 -1.34 -5.01
N PHE A 16 6.47 -1.13 -6.23
CA PHE A 16 5.75 -0.49 -7.32
C PHE A 16 4.53 -1.30 -7.79
N ARG A 17 4.67 -2.63 -7.92
CA ARG A 17 3.55 -3.51 -8.27
C ARG A 17 2.44 -3.44 -7.23
N GLY A 18 2.80 -3.54 -5.95
CA GLY A 18 1.86 -3.39 -4.84
C GLY A 18 1.19 -2.01 -4.83
N GLY A 19 1.99 -0.97 -5.03
CA GLY A 19 1.52 0.42 -5.09
C GLY A 19 0.57 0.69 -6.25
N ALA A 20 0.81 0.11 -7.43
CA ALA A 20 -0.09 0.24 -8.57
C ALA A 20 -1.46 -0.40 -8.29
N ILE A 21 -1.48 -1.58 -7.66
CA ILE A 21 -2.73 -2.25 -7.25
C ILE A 21 -3.46 -1.40 -6.20
N LEU A 22 -2.74 -0.90 -5.19
CA LEU A 22 -3.31 -0.02 -4.17
C LEU A 22 -3.84 1.28 -4.75
N GLY A 23 -3.15 1.87 -5.73
CA GLY A 23 -3.60 3.05 -6.43
C GLY A 23 -4.91 2.82 -7.18
N ALA A 24 -5.01 1.72 -7.93
CA ALA A 24 -6.26 1.35 -8.60
C ALA A 24 -7.40 1.14 -7.59
N PHE A 25 -7.12 0.47 -6.47
CA PHE A 25 -8.09 0.26 -5.41
C PHE A 25 -8.54 1.57 -4.77
N ALA A 26 -7.61 2.47 -4.47
CA ALA A 26 -7.88 3.80 -3.94
C ALA A 26 -8.74 4.64 -4.89
N ALA A 27 -8.49 4.57 -6.19
CA ALA A 27 -9.31 5.24 -7.20
C ALA A 27 -10.75 4.71 -7.22
N VAL A 28 -10.93 3.38 -7.22
CA VAL A 28 -12.26 2.75 -7.17
C VAL A 28 -13.01 3.15 -5.90
N PHE A 29 -12.36 3.09 -4.73
CA PHE A 29 -12.98 3.45 -3.45
C PHE A 29 -13.27 4.94 -3.33
N ALA A 30 -12.43 5.80 -3.91
CA ALA A 30 -12.73 7.22 -4.01
C ALA A 30 -14.01 7.45 -4.81
N VAL A 31 -14.16 6.79 -5.96
CA VAL A 31 -15.40 6.89 -6.75
C VAL A 31 -16.60 6.35 -5.96
N LEU A 32 -16.47 5.18 -5.32
CA LEU A 32 -17.59 4.58 -4.58
C LEU A 32 -17.97 5.37 -3.32
N GLY A 33 -17.00 5.91 -2.59
CA GLY A 33 -17.20 6.57 -1.30
C GLY A 33 -17.45 8.06 -1.37
N LEU A 34 -17.03 8.75 -2.44
CA LEU A 34 -17.21 10.20 -2.58
C LEU A 34 -18.35 10.56 -3.53
N THR A 35 -18.95 9.59 -4.23
CA THR A 35 -20.07 9.84 -5.15
C THR A 35 -21.41 9.80 -4.40
N PRO A 36 -22.17 10.91 -4.33
CA PRO A 36 -23.40 10.98 -3.54
C PRO A 36 -24.52 10.03 -4.00
N SER A 37 -24.49 9.60 -5.28
CA SER A 37 -25.50 8.68 -5.85
C SER A 37 -25.34 7.21 -5.40
N LEU A 38 -24.31 6.88 -4.62
CA LEU A 38 -24.02 5.54 -4.13
C LEU A 38 -24.27 5.37 -2.62
N SER A 39 -24.98 6.32 -1.99
CA SER A 39 -25.33 6.31 -0.55
C SER A 39 -26.22 5.14 -0.11
N TRP A 40 -26.75 4.36 -1.05
CA TRP A 40 -27.48 3.12 -0.75
C TRP A 40 -26.56 1.96 -0.34
N ILE A 41 -25.24 2.07 -0.59
CA ILE A 41 -24.26 1.06 -0.17
C ILE A 41 -23.97 1.25 1.32
N PRO A 42 -24.13 0.20 2.15
CA PRO A 42 -23.85 0.31 3.58
C PRO A 42 -22.39 0.71 3.84
N GLU A 43 -22.19 1.76 4.63
CA GLU A 43 -20.90 2.42 4.82
C GLU A 43 -19.93 1.54 5.61
N ALA A 44 -20.42 0.81 6.61
CA ALA A 44 -19.61 -0.06 7.46
C ALA A 44 -18.86 -1.15 6.67
N PRO A 45 -19.50 -1.98 5.82
CA PRO A 45 -18.78 -2.97 5.01
C PRO A 45 -17.87 -2.32 3.97
N LEU A 46 -18.24 -1.18 3.39
CA LEU A 46 -17.38 -0.46 2.45
C LEU A 46 -16.08 -0.01 3.13
N LEU A 47 -16.17 0.60 4.31
CA LEU A 47 -15.01 1.03 5.09
C LEU A 47 -14.16 -0.16 5.59
N ALA A 48 -14.82 -1.27 5.97
CA ALA A 48 -14.11 -2.48 6.35
C ALA A 48 -13.25 -3.02 5.19
N ILE A 49 -13.81 -3.09 3.98
CA ILE A 49 -13.07 -3.52 2.78
C ILE A 49 -11.96 -2.53 2.43
N ALA A 50 -12.26 -1.22 2.52
CA ALA A 50 -11.29 -0.15 2.29
C ALA A 50 -10.09 -0.18 3.23
N GLY A 51 -10.24 -0.72 4.45
CA GLY A 51 -9.14 -0.93 5.38
C GLY A 51 -8.44 -2.29 5.20
N VAL A 52 -9.21 -3.37 5.15
CA VAL A 52 -8.69 -4.75 5.17
C VAL A 52 -7.96 -5.11 3.89
N VAL A 53 -8.50 -4.74 2.72
CA VAL A 53 -7.90 -5.14 1.43
C VAL A 53 -6.54 -4.46 1.21
N PRO A 54 -6.40 -3.13 1.41
CA PRO A 54 -5.08 -2.49 1.34
C PRO A 54 -4.06 -3.07 2.33
N ALA A 55 -4.47 -3.31 3.58
CA ALA A 55 -3.60 -3.93 4.57
C ALA A 55 -3.13 -5.31 4.13
N ALA A 56 -4.03 -6.14 3.59
CA ALA A 56 -3.70 -7.47 3.07
C ALA A 56 -2.72 -7.40 1.88
N ILE A 57 -2.93 -6.48 0.94
CA ILE A 57 -2.02 -6.27 -0.21
C ILE A 57 -0.62 -5.92 0.29
N ILE A 58 -0.50 -4.98 1.22
CA ILE A 58 0.79 -4.56 1.76
C ILE A 58 1.49 -5.69 2.54
N LEU A 59 0.73 -6.46 3.32
CA LEU A 59 1.26 -7.66 4.00
C LEU A 59 1.82 -8.67 2.99
N ILE A 60 1.11 -8.91 1.88
CA ILE A 60 1.56 -9.81 0.82
C ILE A 60 2.81 -9.27 0.13
N VAL A 61 2.88 -7.97 -0.14
CA VAL A 61 4.08 -7.31 -0.71
C VAL A 61 5.29 -7.54 0.20
N GLY A 62 5.15 -7.29 1.49
CA GLY A 62 6.21 -7.53 2.48
C GLY A 62 6.65 -8.99 2.56
N TYR A 63 5.69 -9.92 2.58
CA TYR A 63 5.95 -11.35 2.56
C TYR A 63 6.74 -11.76 1.31
N ARG A 64 6.32 -11.29 0.12
CA ARG A 64 6.96 -11.62 -1.15
C ARG A 64 8.37 -11.02 -1.23
N SER A 65 8.57 -9.79 -0.77
CA SER A 65 9.90 -9.17 -0.72
C SER A 65 10.87 -9.95 0.16
N TYR A 66 10.42 -10.44 1.32
CA TYR A 66 11.24 -11.32 2.16
C TYR A 66 11.57 -12.63 1.44
N THR A 67 10.60 -13.29 0.81
CA THR A 67 10.89 -14.56 0.10
C THR A 67 11.91 -14.41 -1.02
N ALA A 68 11.96 -13.24 -1.66
CA ALA A 68 12.90 -12.94 -2.74
C ALA A 68 14.30 -12.55 -2.23
N THR A 69 14.41 -11.87 -1.09
CA THR A 69 15.68 -11.28 -0.62
C THR A 69 16.27 -11.93 0.64
N ARG A 70 15.44 -12.67 1.38
CA ARG A 70 15.70 -13.21 2.74
C ARG A 70 16.06 -12.14 3.78
N ASP A 71 15.69 -10.89 3.52
CA ASP A 71 15.92 -9.76 4.41
C ASP A 71 14.58 -9.16 4.85
N THR A 72 14.38 -8.97 6.16
CA THR A 72 13.16 -8.36 6.69
C THR A 72 13.04 -6.89 6.34
N VAL A 73 14.16 -6.15 6.23
CA VAL A 73 14.16 -4.71 5.88
C VAL A 73 13.59 -4.49 4.47
N SER A 74 13.72 -5.49 3.59
CA SER A 74 13.10 -5.46 2.26
C SER A 74 11.59 -5.25 2.32
N GLY A 75 10.91 -5.84 3.31
CA GLY A 75 9.47 -5.72 3.49
C GLY A 75 9.04 -4.34 3.97
N LEU A 76 9.84 -3.70 4.83
CA LEU A 76 9.65 -2.31 5.23
C LEU A 76 9.71 -1.39 4.00
N ILE A 77 10.75 -1.51 3.18
CA ILE A 77 10.98 -0.63 2.02
C ILE A 77 9.93 -0.84 0.94
N SER A 78 9.63 -2.09 0.58
CA SER A 78 8.62 -2.38 -0.44
C SER A 78 7.22 -2.02 0.03
N GLY A 79 6.90 -2.29 1.30
CA GLY A 79 5.64 -1.90 1.93
C GLY A 79 5.47 -0.38 1.98
N ALA A 80 6.50 0.35 2.41
CA ALA A 80 6.47 1.82 2.44
C ALA A 80 6.30 2.41 1.04
N THR A 81 6.98 1.84 0.04
CA THR A 81 6.85 2.27 -1.36
C THR A 81 5.44 2.02 -1.89
N ALA A 82 4.89 0.83 -1.66
CA ALA A 82 3.54 0.47 -2.07
C ALA A 82 2.48 1.36 -1.40
N GLY A 83 2.61 1.53 -0.08
CA GLY A 83 1.70 2.36 0.70
C GLY A 83 1.78 3.84 0.34
N ALA A 84 2.98 4.38 0.06
CA ALA A 84 3.16 5.75 -0.40
C ALA A 84 2.45 6.00 -1.73
N LEU A 85 2.59 5.09 -2.70
CA LEU A 85 1.92 5.18 -4.00
C LEU A 85 0.39 5.09 -3.87
N GLY A 86 -0.11 4.13 -3.10
CA GLY A 86 -1.55 4.01 -2.83
C GLY A 86 -2.12 5.24 -2.13
N GLY A 87 -1.42 5.74 -1.11
CA GLY A 87 -1.77 6.93 -0.36
C GLY A 87 -1.71 8.22 -1.18
N LEU A 88 -0.75 8.33 -2.11
CA LEU A 88 -0.67 9.43 -3.06
C LEU A 88 -1.89 9.45 -3.97
N VAL A 89 -2.27 8.31 -4.55
CA VAL A 89 -3.46 8.21 -5.42
C VAL A 89 -4.72 8.51 -4.63
N GLY A 90 -4.84 8.01 -3.39
CA GLY A 90 -5.93 8.37 -2.49
C GLY A 90 -6.00 9.87 -2.24
N GLY A 91 -4.88 10.51 -1.88
CA GLY A 91 -4.80 11.95 -1.65
C GLY A 91 -5.17 12.77 -2.89
N LEU A 92 -4.73 12.36 -4.08
CA LEU A 92 -5.12 12.96 -5.35
C LEU A 92 -6.63 12.84 -5.61
N ALA A 93 -7.22 11.68 -5.30
CA ALA A 93 -8.67 11.48 -5.37
C ALA A 93 -9.42 12.46 -4.46
N TYR A 94 -9.01 12.61 -3.19
CA TYR A 94 -9.63 13.58 -2.28
C TYR A 94 -9.59 15.01 -2.83
N VAL A 95 -8.46 15.42 -3.43
CA VAL A 95 -8.33 16.74 -4.06
C VAL A 95 -9.23 16.88 -5.28
N ALA A 96 -9.34 15.85 -6.12
CA ALA A 96 -10.23 15.85 -7.28
C ALA A 96 -11.71 16.04 -6.91
N TYR A 97 -12.11 15.55 -5.72
CA TYR A 97 -13.45 15.76 -5.15
C TYR A 97 -13.57 17.07 -4.32
N GLY A 98 -12.64 18.02 -4.49
CA GLY A 98 -12.72 19.37 -3.93
C GLY A 98 -12.20 19.53 -2.50
N LYS A 99 -11.47 18.55 -1.96
CA LYS A 99 -10.86 18.64 -0.62
C LYS A 99 -9.49 19.32 -0.69
N SER A 100 -8.97 19.71 0.48
CA SER A 100 -7.69 20.43 0.61
C SER A 100 -6.50 19.67 -0.02
N PRO A 101 -5.56 20.36 -0.70
CA PRO A 101 -4.31 19.79 -1.20
C PRO A 101 -3.43 19.12 -0.14
N VAL A 102 -3.62 19.47 1.14
CA VAL A 102 -2.94 18.82 2.28
C VAL A 102 -3.17 17.30 2.31
N ASN A 103 -4.29 16.81 1.73
CA ASN A 103 -4.59 15.38 1.63
C ASN A 103 -3.58 14.61 0.76
N ILE A 104 -2.90 15.26 -0.18
CA ILE A 104 -1.83 14.62 -0.97
C ILE A 104 -0.67 14.24 -0.06
N VAL A 105 -0.21 15.20 0.75
CA VAL A 105 0.90 15.01 1.69
C VAL A 105 0.49 14.05 2.79
N ALA A 106 -0.71 14.22 3.36
CA ALA A 106 -1.23 13.34 4.39
C ALA A 106 -1.38 11.90 3.88
N GLY A 107 -1.92 11.71 2.67
CA GLY A 107 -2.06 10.40 2.02
C GLY A 107 -0.71 9.75 1.77
N LEU A 108 0.24 10.49 1.20
CA LEU A 108 1.61 10.00 0.96
C LEU A 108 2.30 9.55 2.24
N LEU A 109 2.30 10.38 3.29
CA LEU A 109 2.99 10.09 4.55
C LEU A 109 2.32 8.97 5.33
N SER A 110 1.00 9.04 5.51
CA SER A 110 0.26 7.99 6.22
C SER A 110 0.35 6.65 5.47
N GLY A 111 0.26 6.70 4.14
CA GLY A 111 0.45 5.55 3.26
C GLY A 111 1.85 4.95 3.41
N ALA A 112 2.92 5.76 3.40
CA ALA A 112 4.28 5.28 3.58
C ALA A 112 4.49 4.63 4.95
N ILE A 113 3.99 5.26 6.02
CA ILE A 113 4.13 4.76 7.39
C ILE A 113 3.37 3.45 7.58
N ALA A 114 2.07 3.44 7.25
CA ALA A 114 1.25 2.23 7.34
C ALA A 114 1.81 1.13 6.43
N GLY A 115 2.20 1.51 5.22
CA GLY A 115 2.87 0.67 4.24
C GLY A 115 4.09 -0.04 4.80
N GLY A 116 5.01 0.72 5.41
CA GLY A 116 6.21 0.17 6.01
C GLY A 116 5.89 -0.77 7.16
N LEU A 117 4.96 -0.41 8.04
CA LEU A 117 4.57 -1.23 9.20
C LEU A 117 3.98 -2.58 8.76
N PHE A 118 2.97 -2.56 7.88
CA PHE A 118 2.35 -3.79 7.39
C PHE A 118 3.30 -4.60 6.51
N GLY A 119 4.15 -3.96 5.71
CA GLY A 119 5.16 -4.64 4.92
C GLY A 119 6.19 -5.36 5.79
N GLN A 120 6.64 -4.71 6.86
CA GLN A 120 7.54 -5.32 7.84
C GLN A 120 6.88 -6.52 8.55
N ILE A 121 5.61 -6.39 8.94
CA ILE A 121 4.86 -7.50 9.55
C ILE A 121 4.79 -8.70 8.58
N GLY A 122 4.50 -8.45 7.31
CA GLY A 122 4.47 -9.48 6.27
C GLY A 122 5.81 -10.19 6.10
N ALA A 123 6.91 -9.43 6.11
CA ALA A 123 8.26 -9.98 6.02
C ALA A 123 8.65 -10.80 7.27
N VAL A 124 8.30 -10.33 8.47
CA VAL A 124 8.55 -11.06 9.72
C VAL A 124 7.75 -12.37 9.77
N ALA A 125 6.49 -12.34 9.31
CA ALA A 125 5.68 -13.55 9.20
C ALA A 125 6.29 -14.58 8.24
N ALA A 126 6.87 -14.11 7.13
CA ALA A 126 7.59 -14.96 6.19
C ALA A 126 8.87 -15.56 6.82
N HIS A 127 9.65 -14.74 7.52
CA HIS A 127 10.86 -15.18 8.22
C HIS A 127 10.59 -16.32 9.19
N ARG A 128 9.58 -16.15 10.06
CA ARG A 128 9.17 -17.15 11.05
C ARG A 128 8.70 -18.48 10.46
N ARG A 129 8.23 -18.50 9.22
CA ARG A 129 7.85 -19.75 8.52
C ARG A 129 9.03 -20.49 7.90
N THR A 130 10.17 -19.82 7.75
CA THR A 130 11.37 -20.38 7.10
C THR A 130 12.45 -20.83 8.08
N THR A 131 12.30 -20.49 9.36
CA THR A 131 13.06 -21.01 10.51
C THR A 131 12.37 -22.21 11.12
#